data_AF-A0A355A6C0-F1
#
_entry.id   AF-A0A355A6C0-F1
#
_cell.length_a   1.000
_cell.length_b   1.000
_cell.length_c   1.000
_cell.angle_alpha   90.00
_cell.angle_beta   90.00
_cell.angle_gamma   90.00
#
_symmetry.space_group_name_H-M   'P 1'
#
loop_
_entity.id
_entity.type
_entity.pdbx_description
1 polymer ?
#
loop_
_entity_poly.entity_id
_entity_poly.type
_entity_poly.pdbx_seq_one_letter_code
_entity_poly.pdbx_strand_id
1 'polypeptide(L)'
;MLTVYNPKEKGYKGYVFYIINKQDYHIIRVRNEEQEKMLYYCWHGPLLEQEEIDWLIKQSGFKYFDNVNEFVAWQEKELDKF
;
A
#
# COMPACT_ATOMS: atom_id res chain seq x y z
N MET A 1 3.23 -11.03 0.91
CA MET A 1 3.18 -9.56 0.98
C MET A 1 4.10 -9.00 -0.10
N LEU A 2 3.60 -8.13 -0.98
CA LEU A 2 4.37 -7.51 -2.05
C LEU A 2 4.33 -5.99 -1.85
N THR A 3 5.48 -5.32 -1.76
CA THR A 3 5.54 -3.86 -1.64
C THR A 3 5.68 -3.25 -3.02
N VAL A 4 4.87 -2.26 -3.36
CA VAL A 4 4.88 -1.60 -4.67
C VAL A 4 5.25 -0.13 -4.51
N TYR A 5 6.03 0.37 -5.46
CA TYR A 5 6.62 1.70 -5.44
C TYR A 5 6.07 2.50 -6.61
N ASN A 6 5.69 3.75 -6.37
CA ASN A 6 5.33 4.68 -7.43
C ASN A 6 6.18 5.97 -7.32
N PRO A 7 7.01 6.28 -8.33
CA PRO A 7 7.78 7.52 -8.37
C PRO A 7 6.87 8.72 -8.70
N LYS A 8 6.84 9.75 -7.85
CA LYS A 8 6.12 10.99 -8.20
C LYS A 8 6.86 11.74 -9.32
N GLU A 9 6.19 12.03 -10.44
CA GLU A 9 6.77 12.89 -11.47
C GLU A 9 6.79 14.38 -11.11
N LYS A 10 7.93 15.01 -11.44
CA LYS A 10 8.27 16.44 -11.52
C LYS A 10 8.07 17.29 -10.25
N GLY A 11 9.10 17.30 -9.40
CA GLY A 11 9.40 18.41 -8.49
C GLY A 11 9.66 18.00 -7.04
N TYR A 12 9.27 16.79 -6.64
CA TYR A 12 9.48 16.25 -5.30
C TYR A 12 10.17 14.89 -5.38
N LYS A 13 11.34 14.76 -4.75
CA LYS A 13 12.04 13.49 -4.55
C LYS A 13 11.23 12.63 -3.56
N GLY A 14 10.47 11.64 -4.04
CA GLY A 14 9.80 10.69 -3.14
C GLY A 14 9.12 9.53 -3.86
N TYR A 15 9.18 8.36 -3.23
CA TYR A 15 8.44 7.16 -3.63
C TYR A 15 7.14 7.10 -2.81
N VAL A 16 6.05 6.65 -3.42
CA VAL A 16 4.86 6.22 -2.68
C VAL A 16 4.91 4.71 -2.54
N PHE A 17 4.71 4.22 -1.31
CA PHE A 17 4.75 2.80 -1.00
C PHE A 17 3.35 2.25 -0.80
N TYR A 18 3.13 1.05 -1.31
CA TYR A 18 1.91 0.29 -1.11
C TYR A 18 2.27 -1.11 -0.63
N ILE A 19 1.54 -1.64 0.34
CA ILE A 19 1.59 -3.04 0.75
C ILE A 19 0.43 -3.76 0.08
N ILE A 20 0.75 -4.76 -0.75
CA ILE A 20 -0.22 -5.64 -1.40
C ILE A 20 -0.21 -7.00 -0.70
N ASN A 21 -1.31 -7.29 0.00
CA ASN A 21 -1.59 -8.61 0.53
C ASN A 21 -2.48 -9.37 -0.45
N LYS A 22 -1.87 -10.29 -1.21
CA LYS A 22 -2.57 -11.12 -2.20
C LYS A 22 -3.44 -12.22 -1.58
N GLN A 23 -3.18 -12.62 -0.34
CA GLN A 23 -3.96 -13.67 0.32
C GLN A 23 -5.34 -13.16 0.73
N ASP A 24 -5.36 -11.97 1.33
CA ASP A 24 -6.59 -11.37 1.82
C ASP A 24 -7.16 -10.30 0.87
N TYR A 25 -6.56 -10.14 -0.32
CA TYR A 25 -6.98 -9.16 -1.33
C TYR A 25 -7.00 -7.71 -0.79
N HIS A 26 -5.92 -7.29 -0.14
CA HIS A 26 -5.78 -5.91 0.40
C HIS A 26 -4.67 -5.12 -0.30
N ILE A 27 -4.95 -3.84 -0.58
CA ILE A 27 -3.97 -2.83 -0.97
C ILE A 27 -3.96 -1.77 0.10
N ILE A 28 -2.81 -1.54 0.72
CA ILE A 28 -2.66 -0.59 1.82
C ILE A 28 -1.60 0.42 1.43
N ARG A 29 -2.00 1.69 1.29
CA ARG A 29 -1.03 2.76 1.05
C ARG A 29 -0.28 3.09 2.34
N VAL A 30 1.01 3.33 2.24
CA VAL A 30 1.84 3.79 3.36
C VAL A 30 2.06 5.29 3.21
N ARG A 31 1.84 6.02 4.31
CA ARG A 31 1.97 7.48 4.37
C ARG A 31 2.83 7.96 5.54
N ASN A 32 3.17 7.07 6.46
CA ASN A 32 3.96 7.40 7.65
C ASN A 32 5.45 7.32 7.28
N GLU A 33 6.19 8.39 7.54
CA GLU A 33 7.59 8.50 7.13
C GLU A 33 8.51 7.45 7.77
N GLU A 34 8.25 7.02 9.00
CA GLU A 34 9.04 5.97 9.65
C GLU A 34 8.80 4.60 9.00
N GLN A 35 7.54 4.31 8.66
CA GLN A 35 7.17 3.10 7.93
C GLN A 35 7.74 3.11 6.50
N GLU A 36 7.70 4.25 5.80
CA GLU A 36 8.32 4.42 4.49
C GLU A 36 9.84 4.22 4.55
N LYS A 37 10.52 4.78 5.56
CA LYS A 37 11.96 4.57 5.79
C LYS A 37 12.26 3.09 6.01
N MET A 38 11.48 2.40 6.85
CA MET A 38 11.63 0.97 7.05
C MET A 38 11.45 0.20 5.74
N LEU A 39 10.39 0.48 4.98
CA LEU A 39 10.09 -0.18 3.71
C LEU A 39 11.16 0.05 2.64
N TYR A 40 11.77 1.23 2.63
CA TYR A 40 12.87 1.56 1.73
C TYR A 40 14.09 0.63 1.92
N TYR A 41 14.37 0.22 3.17
CA TYR A 41 15.52 -0.63 3.49
C TYR A 41 15.19 -2.12 3.60
N CYS A 42 13.93 -2.48 3.87
CA CYS A 42 13.57 -3.86 4.24
C CYS A 42 12.92 -4.67 3.12
N TRP A 43 12.44 -4.05 2.05
CA TRP A 43 11.68 -4.79 1.02
C TRP A 43 12.07 -4.43 -0.41
N HIS A 44 11.99 -5.43 -1.28
CA HIS A 44 12.08 -5.30 -2.72
C HIS A 44 10.71 -5.60 -3.33
N GLY A 45 10.31 -4.80 -4.31
CA GLY A 45 9.13 -5.08 -5.11
C GLY A 45 9.08 -4.19 -6.35
N PRO A 46 8.06 -4.38 -7.20
CA PRO A 46 8.01 -3.72 -8.49
C PRO A 46 7.80 -2.22 -8.32
N LEU A 47 8.53 -1.44 -9.13
CA LEU A 47 8.17 -0.06 -9.41
C LEU A 47 7.02 -0.10 -10.42
N LEU A 48 5.90 0.49 -10.05
CA LEU A 48 4.73 0.65 -10.90
C LEU A 48 4.44 2.13 -11.11
N GLU A 49 3.97 2.45 -12.30
CA GLU A 49 3.43 3.76 -12.63
C GLU A 49 2.10 4.00 -11.92
N GLN A 50 1.70 5.27 -11.80
CA GLN A 50 0.42 5.63 -11.17
C GLN A 50 -0.77 4.96 -11.85
N GLU A 51 -0.74 4.80 -13.17
CA GLU A 51 -1.82 4.14 -13.93
C GLU A 51 -2.00 2.67 -13.53
N GLU A 52 -0.90 1.96 -13.26
CA GLU A 52 -0.92 0.56 -12.85
C GLU A 52 -1.46 0.41 -11.41
N ILE A 53 -1.10 1.34 -10.52
CA ILE A 53 -1.66 1.42 -9.16
C ILE A 53 -3.17 1.72 -9.22
N ASP A 54 -3.57 2.69 -10.03
CA ASP A 54 -4.97 3.05 -10.20
C ASP A 54 -5.79 1.88 -10.74
N TRP A 55 -5.23 1.12 -11.68
CA TRP A 55 -5.85 -0.09 -12.21
C TRP A 55 -6.01 -1.14 -11.10
N LEU A 56 -4.96 -1.37 -10.30
CA LEU A 56 -5.03 -2.28 -9.15
C LEU A 56 -6.11 -1.84 -8.15
N ILE A 57 -6.20 -0.56 -7.81
CA ILE A 57 -7.21 -0.07 -6.85
C ILE A 57 -8.63 -0.20 -7.40
N LYS A 58 -8.84 0.10 -8.70
CA LYS A 58 -10.19 0.21 -9.28
C LYS A 58 -10.74 -1.11 -9.82
N GLN A 59 -9.89 -2.02 -10.29
CA GLN A 59 -10.32 -3.15 -11.13
C GLN A 59 -9.95 -4.53 -10.57
N SER A 60 -9.08 -4.62 -9.56
CA SER A 60 -8.56 -5.91 -9.09
C SER A 60 -9.47 -6.68 -8.12
N GLY A 61 -10.54 -6.05 -7.62
CA GLY A 61 -11.38 -6.59 -6.54
C GLY A 61 -10.71 -6.52 -5.16
N PHE A 62 -9.53 -5.93 -5.05
CA PHE A 62 -8.86 -5.71 -3.76
C PHE A 62 -9.55 -4.60 -2.97
N LYS A 63 -9.61 -4.78 -1.66
CA LYS A 63 -10.00 -3.69 -0.76
C LYS A 63 -8.83 -2.74 -0.58
N TYR A 64 -9.07 -1.47 -0.87
CA TYR A 64 -8.09 -0.40 -0.72
C TYR A 64 -8.21 0.27 0.65
N PHE A 65 -7.06 0.52 1.27
CA PHE A 65 -6.91 1.30 2.49
C PHE A 65 -5.94 2.45 2.22
N ASP A 66 -6.34 3.67 2.51
CA ASP A 66 -5.58 4.87 2.16
C ASP A 66 -4.38 5.12 3.09
N ASN A 67 -4.36 4.45 4.24
CA ASN A 67 -3.24 4.41 5.16
C ASN A 67 -3.26 3.12 5.99
N VAL A 68 -2.14 2.80 6.66
CA VAL A 68 -2.00 1.63 7.52
C VAL A 68 -2.98 1.63 8.70
N ASN A 69 -3.30 2.79 9.27
CA ASN A 69 -4.21 2.87 10.43
C ASN A 69 -5.65 2.52 10.05
N GLU A 70 -6.09 2.87 8.84
CA GLU A 70 -7.39 2.48 8.32
C GLU A 70 -7.52 0.95 8.20
N PHE A 71 -6.46 0.29 7.73
CA PHE A 71 -6.39 -1.17 7.69
C PHE A 71 -6.46 -1.77 9.10
N VAL A 72 -5.65 -1.27 10.06
CA VAL A 72 -5.64 -1.77 11.44
C VAL A 72 -7.02 -1.64 12.09
N ALA A 73 -7.64 -0.47 12.01
CA ALA A 73 -8.97 -0.24 12.59
C ALA A 73 -10.06 -1.09 11.94
N TRP A 74 -9.94 -1.42 10.64
CA TRP A 74 -10.84 -2.37 10.00
C TRP A 74 -10.58 -3.80 10.50
N GLN A 75 -9.33 -4.23 10.57
CA GLN A 75 -8.96 -5.58 11.01
C GLN A 75 -9.39 -5.85 12.45
N GLU A 76 -9.22 -4.89 13.37
CA GLU A 76 -9.68 -4.98 14.76
C GLU A 76 -11.19 -5.24 14.82
N LYS A 77 -11.97 -4.49 14.04
CA LYS A 77 -13.43 -4.69 13.95
C LYS A 77 -13.82 -6.03 13.35
N GLU A 78 -13.03 -6.59 12.43
CA GLU A 78 -13.31 -7.94 11.91
C GLU A 78 -12.95 -9.03 12.91
N LEU A 79 -11.90 -8.83 13.71
CA LEU A 79 -11.50 -9.76 14.77
C LEU A 79 -12.49 -9.76 15.94
N ASP A 80 -13.02 -8.61 16.34
CA ASP A 80 -14.03 -8.47 17.40
C ASP A 80 -15.37 -9.15 17.07
N LYS A 81 -15.59 -9.56 15.80
CA LYS A 81 -16.80 -10.30 15.40
C LYS A 81 -16.71 -11.81 15.67
N PHE A 82 -15.55 -12.32 16.09
CA PHE A 82 -15.28 -13.72 16.38
C PHE A 82 -15.03 -13.95 17.87
#